data_AF-A0A1V5ICM0-F1
#
_entry.id   AF-A0A1V5ICM0-F1
#
_cell.length_a   1.000
_cell.length_b   1.000
_cell.length_c   1.000
_cell.angle_alpha   90.00
_cell.angle_beta   90.00
_cell.angle_gamma   90.00
#
_symmetry.space_group_name_H-M   'P 1'
#
loop_
_entity.id
_entity.type
_entity.pdbx_description
1 polymer ?
#
loop_
_entity_poly.entity_id
_entity_poly.type
_entity_poly.pdbx_seq_one_letter_code
_entity_poly.pdbx_strand_id
1 'polypeptide(L)'
;MLVIMGVAVNSKAPPGFAGLVIGLTVGGVITTTGNIAGASLNTARTFGPYLGDWLLGGNNLWAYFPIYVIGPILGAVAAAFLYDYLTG
;
A
#
# COMPACT_ATOMS: atom_id res chain seq x y z
N MET A 1 0.76 -5.20 3.93
CA MET A 1 0.17 -5.62 5.22
C MET A 1 1.16 -6.28 6.16
N LEU A 2 2.16 -7.04 5.69
CA LEU A 2 3.10 -7.76 6.56
C LEU A 2 3.71 -6.91 7.70
N VAL A 3 4.27 -5.73 7.38
CA VAL A 3 4.83 -4.82 8.39
C VAL A 3 3.75 -4.32 9.35
N ILE A 4 2.58 -3.91 8.85
CA ILE A 4 1.46 -3.43 9.67
C ILE A 4 1.03 -4.51 10.66
N MET A 5 0.87 -5.76 10.20
CA MET A 5 0.54 -6.89 11.07
C MET A 5 1.59 -7.06 12.18
N GLY A 6 2.87 -6.96 11.81
CA GLY A 6 4.00 -7.10 12.74
C GLY A 6 4.14 -6.00 13.79
N VAL A 7 3.90 -4.74 13.44
CA VAL A 7 4.23 -3.60 14.32
C VAL A 7 3.02 -2.89 14.92
N ALA A 8 1.83 -3.09 14.37
CA ALA A 8 0.62 -2.41 14.82
C ALA A 8 -0.50 -3.36 15.27
N VAL A 9 -0.57 -4.57 14.71
CA VAL A 9 -1.62 -5.55 15.06
C VAL A 9 -1.14 -6.54 16.11
N ASN A 10 0.10 -7.03 16.01
CA ASN A 10 0.65 -7.98 16.97
C ASN A 10 0.80 -7.34 18.36
N SER A 11 0.16 -7.94 19.37
CA SER A 11 0.21 -7.46 20.77
C SER A 11 1.60 -7.53 21.41
N LYS A 12 2.52 -8.31 20.84
CA LYS A 12 3.91 -8.43 21.27
C LYS A 12 4.82 -7.36 20.65
N ALA A 13 4.30 -6.52 19.75
CA ALA A 13 5.07 -5.45 19.13
C ALA A 13 5.48 -4.37 20.14
N PRO A 14 6.72 -3.85 20.09
CA PRO A 14 7.13 -2.73 20.91
C PRO A 14 6.25 -1.50 20.67
N PRO A 15 5.65 -0.90 21.73
CA PRO A 15 4.75 0.24 21.56
C PRO A 15 5.49 1.48 21.06
N GLY A 16 4.78 2.35 20.33
CA GLY A 16 5.29 3.64 19.88
C GLY A 16 6.04 3.65 18.55
N PHE A 17 6.42 2.50 17.99
CA PHE A 17 7.19 2.44 16.74
C PHE A 17 6.36 2.27 15.46
N ALA A 18 5.08 1.92 15.58
CA ALA A 18 4.24 1.55 14.44
C ALA A 18 4.24 2.60 13.32
N GLY A 19 3.98 3.88 13.66
CA GLY A 19 3.91 4.96 12.68
C GLY A 19 5.22 5.16 11.91
N LEU A 20 6.35 5.21 12.62
CA LEU A 20 7.67 5.38 12.00
C LEU A 20 8.02 4.21 11.09
N VAL A 21 7.84 2.97 11.55
CA VAL A 21 8.22 1.77 10.79
C VAL A 21 7.33 1.61 9.55
N ILE A 22 6.02 1.85 9.67
CA ILE A 22 5.10 1.84 8.52
C ILE A 22 5.49 2.92 7.52
N GLY A 23 5.76 4.15 7.98
CA GLY A 23 6.16 5.26 7.12
C GLY A 23 7.46 4.99 6.36
N LEU A 24 8.50 4.53 7.05
CA LEU A 24 9.78 4.16 6.43
C LEU A 24 9.62 2.99 5.46
N THR A 25 8.77 2.02 5.77
CA THR A 25 8.47 0.91 4.86
C THR A 25 7.85 1.41 3.56
N VAL A 26 6.83 2.27 3.65
CA VAL A 26 6.20 2.88 2.47
C VAL A 26 7.21 3.72 1.69
N GLY A 27 8.04 4.51 2.37
CA GLY A 27 9.10 5.30 1.74
C GLY A 27 10.14 4.45 1.01
N GLY A 28 10.54 3.31 1.59
CA GLY A 28 11.42 2.33 0.95
C GLY A 28 10.79 1.72 -0.29
N VAL A 29 9.53 1.25 -0.20
CA VAL A 29 8.82 0.68 -1.35
C VAL A 29 8.66 1.70 -2.47
N ILE A 30 8.36 2.98 -2.15
CA ILE A 30 8.31 4.06 -3.15
C ILE A 30 9.66 4.26 -3.80
N THR A 31 10.75 4.30 -3.02
CA THR A 31 12.12 4.44 -3.55
C THR A 31 12.46 3.31 -4.52
N THR A 32 12.08 2.07 -4.20
CA THR A 32 12.43 0.90 -5.01
C THR A 32 11.52 0.69 -6.23
N THR A 33 10.23 1.01 -6.12
CA THR A 33 9.22 0.61 -7.12
C THR A 33 8.48 1.79 -7.77
N GLY A 34 8.76 3.02 -7.35
CA GLY A 34 8.12 4.23 -7.84
C GLY A 34 8.25 4.41 -9.35
N ASN A 35 9.41 4.11 -9.92
CA ASN A 35 9.66 4.19 -11.37
C ASN A 35 9.12 3.00 -12.17
N ILE A 36 8.56 1.98 -11.53
CA ILE A 36 7.98 0.80 -12.20
C ILE A 36 6.47 0.97 -12.35
N ALA A 37 5.77 1.25 -11.25
CA ALA A 37 4.30 1.33 -11.21
C ALA A 37 3.79 2.49 -10.35
N GLY A 38 4.60 3.53 -10.09
CA GLY A 38 4.20 4.68 -9.29
C GLY A 38 4.06 4.41 -7.78
N ALA A 39 4.35 3.17 -7.33
CA ALA A 39 4.30 2.73 -5.93
C ALA A 39 3.04 3.19 -5.18
N SER A 40 1.86 3.01 -5.79
CA SER A 40 0.59 3.42 -5.19
C SER A 40 0.31 2.75 -3.84
N LEU A 41 0.35 1.41 -3.81
CA LEU A 41 0.07 0.55 -2.64
C LEU A 41 -1.32 0.74 -2.00
N ASN A 42 -2.14 1.66 -2.52
CA ASN A 42 -3.38 2.09 -1.91
C ASN A 42 -4.34 2.63 -2.98
N THR A 43 -5.49 1.98 -3.10
CA THR A 43 -6.51 2.30 -4.09
C THR A 43 -7.02 3.74 -3.99
N ALA A 44 -7.27 4.24 -2.78
CA ALA A 44 -7.73 5.62 -2.57
C ALA A 44 -6.64 6.64 -2.95
N ARG A 45 -5.36 6.31 -2.67
CA ARG A 45 -4.21 7.14 -3.03
C ARG A 45 -4.01 7.29 -4.53
N THR A 46 -4.44 6.32 -5.35
CA THR A 46 -4.49 6.45 -6.81
C THR A 46 -5.77 7.12 -7.29
N PHE A 47 -6.92 6.77 -6.70
CA PHE A 47 -8.22 7.27 -7.12
C PHE A 47 -8.28 8.81 -7.13
N GLY A 48 -7.81 9.45 -6.06
CA GLY A 48 -7.84 10.91 -5.92
C GLY A 48 -7.15 11.65 -7.08
N PRO A 49 -5.86 11.39 -7.34
CA PRO A 49 -5.16 11.96 -8.50
C PRO A 49 -5.81 11.64 -9.85
N TYR A 50 -6.30 10.42 -10.07
CA TYR A 50 -6.96 10.05 -11.33
C TYR A 50 -8.26 10.82 -11.56
N LEU A 51 -9.05 11.00 -10.49
CA LEU A 51 -10.24 11.83 -10.55
C LEU A 51 -9.89 13.29 -10.79
N GLY A 52 -8.84 13.80 -10.13
CA GLY A 52 -8.33 15.15 -10.36
C GLY A 52 -7.89 15.37 -11.81
N ASP A 53 -7.07 14.48 -12.36
CA ASP A 53 -6.62 14.54 -13.75
C ASP A 53 -7.83 14.50 -14.70
N TRP A 54 -8.81 13.63 -14.46
CA TRP A 54 -9.99 13.54 -15.32
C TRP A 54 -10.88 14.80 -15.29
N LEU A 55 -11.08 15.39 -14.11
CA LEU A 55 -11.93 16.58 -13.94
C LEU A 55 -11.25 17.87 -14.41
N LEU A 56 -9.93 17.97 -14.26
CA LEU A 56 -9.16 19.18 -14.55
C LEU A 56 -8.57 19.21 -15.97
N GLY A 57 -8.98 18.27 -16.83
CA GLY A 57 -8.51 18.18 -18.22
C GLY A 57 -7.10 17.64 -18.38
N GLY A 58 -6.58 16.93 -17.38
CA GLY A 58 -5.35 16.17 -17.42
C GLY A 58 -5.49 14.83 -18.15
N ASN A 59 -4.56 13.91 -17.87
CA ASN A 59 -4.51 12.61 -18.55
C ASN A 59 -5.64 11.68 -18.10
N ASN A 60 -6.28 10.98 -19.04
CA ASN A 60 -7.22 9.91 -18.70
C ASN A 60 -6.46 8.61 -18.42
N LEU A 61 -6.28 8.31 -17.13
CA LEU A 61 -5.53 7.14 -16.68
C LEU A 61 -6.41 5.99 -16.16
N TRP A 62 -7.74 6.12 -16.25
CA TRP A 62 -8.68 5.15 -15.66
C TRP A 62 -8.52 3.71 -16.17
N ALA A 63 -8.00 3.52 -17.39
CA ALA A 63 -7.69 2.21 -17.93
C ALA A 63 -6.68 1.42 -17.06
N TYR A 64 -5.80 2.11 -16.33
CA TYR A 64 -4.82 1.49 -15.42
C TYR A 64 -5.34 1.30 -14.00
N PHE A 65 -6.48 1.92 -13.65
CA PHE A 65 -7.02 1.88 -12.29
C PHE A 65 -7.22 0.46 -11.73
N PRO A 66 -7.65 -0.56 -12.50
CA PRO A 66 -7.78 -1.93 -12.00
C PRO A 66 -6.48 -2.50 -11.40
N ILE A 67 -5.31 -2.11 -11.90
CA ILE A 67 -4.00 -2.55 -11.37
C ILE A 67 -3.86 -2.10 -9.91
N TYR A 68 -4.28 -0.87 -9.60
CA TYR A 68 -4.20 -0.24 -8.29
C TYR A 68 -5.36 -0.61 -7.35
N VAL A 69 -6.33 -1.39 -7.83
CA VAL A 69 -7.36 -2.02 -7.01
C VAL A 69 -6.92 -3.45 -6.69
N ILE A 70 -6.73 -4.26 -7.73
CA ILE A 70 -6.50 -5.69 -7.61
C ILE A 70 -5.14 -5.98 -6.94
N GLY A 71 -4.07 -5.33 -7.40
CA GLY A 71 -2.72 -5.57 -6.89
C GLY A 71 -2.59 -5.31 -5.38
N PRO A 72 -2.93 -4.09 -4.90
CA PRO A 72 -2.88 -3.78 -3.47
C PRO A 72 -3.77 -4.67 -2.60
N ILE A 73 -5.00 -4.99 -3.05
CA ILE A 73 -5.92 -5.84 -2.27
C ILE A 73 -5.37 -7.27 -2.17
N LEU A 74 -4.98 -7.89 -3.29
CA LEU A 74 -4.43 -9.25 -3.28
C LEU A 74 -3.16 -9.33 -2.44
N GLY A 75 -2.24 -8.36 -2.60
CA GLY A 75 -1.01 -8.30 -1.81
C GLY A 75 -1.26 -8.07 -0.32
N ALA A 76 -2.27 -7.25 0.03
CA ALA A 76 -2.66 -7.02 1.42
C ALA A 76 -3.22 -8.29 2.07
N VAL A 77 -4.15 -8.97 1.40
CA VAL A 77 -4.77 -10.22 1.87
C VAL A 77 -3.73 -11.32 2.01
N ALA A 78 -2.91 -11.55 0.98
CA ALA A 78 -1.86 -12.56 1.01
C ALA A 78 -0.86 -12.31 2.15
N ALA A 79 -0.45 -11.06 2.36
CA ALA A 79 0.48 -10.72 3.43
C ALA A 79 -0.12 -10.83 4.83
N ALA A 80 -1.43 -10.61 5.00
CA ALA A 80 -2.12 -10.83 6.27
C ALA A 80 -2.18 -12.33 6.60
N PHE A 81 -2.65 -13.16 5.68
CA PHE A 81 -2.67 -14.61 5.87
C PHE A 81 -1.29 -15.21 6.07
N LEU A 82 -0.29 -14.74 5.33
CA LEU A 82 1.09 -15.18 5.53
C LEU A 82 1.59 -14.83 6.94
N TYR A 83 1.28 -13.64 7.45
CA TYR A 83 1.65 -13.25 8.81
C TYR A 83 1.01 -14.17 9.85
N ASP A 84 -0.29 -14.40 9.73
CA ASP A 84 -1.04 -15.26 10.64
C ASP A 84 -0.53 -16.71 10.59
N TYR A 85 -0.21 -17.25 9.41
CA TYR A 85 0.36 -18.59 9.27
C TYR A 85 1.75 -18.73 9.94
N LEU A 86 2.56 -17.67 9.91
CA LEU A 86 3.92 -17.70 10.47
C LEU A 86 3.97 -17.42 11.98
N THR A 87 2.92 -16.82 12.54
CA THR A 87 2.94 -16.30 13.91
C THR A 87 1.76 -16.74 14.79
N GLY A 88 0.72 -17.30 14.19
CA GLY A 88 -0.36 -18.03 14.87
C GLY A 88 0.11 -19.39 15.34
#